data_AF-A0A6A7RQW3-F1
#
_entry.id   AF-A0A6A7RQW3-F1
#
_cell.length_a   1.000
_cell.length_b   1.000
_cell.length_c   1.000
_cell.angle_alpha   90.00
_cell.angle_beta   90.00
_cell.angle_gamma   90.00
#
_symmetry.space_group_name_H-M   'P 1'
#
loop_
_entity.id
_entity.type
_entity.pdbx_description
1 polymer ?
#
loop_
_entity_poly.entity_id
_entity_poly.type
_entity_poly.pdbx_seq_one_letter_code
_entity_poly.pdbx_strand_id
1 'polypeptide(L)'
;MAAKPEGSEVSAGAEFAQTVDNEIAAARNFVALLEREQQMLVKGEVDDLLDLVRQKNSVAAELARLAAQRKRLLAASGLLNDRQGMAAWFAAHAVETSVHSIWSALLAVAGQARELNRVNGELIQERMQNNAQALEVLLGSNAASNLYGPDGQSAPPSGRRISDSA
;
A
#
# COMPACT_ATOMS: atom_id res chain seq x y z
N MET A 1 44.13 -21.97 26.77
CA MET A 1 43.31 -20.74 26.71
C MET A 1 42.46 -20.81 25.45
N ALA A 2 41.22 -21.29 25.55
CA ALA A 2 40.24 -21.24 24.47
C ALA A 2 39.05 -20.44 25.00
N ALA A 3 38.88 -19.22 24.49
CA ALA A 3 37.76 -18.36 24.83
C ALA A 3 36.50 -18.93 24.18
N LYS A 4 35.49 -19.18 25.01
CA LYS A 4 34.17 -19.70 24.68
C LYS A 4 33.37 -18.64 23.89
N PRO A 5 32.91 -18.90 22.64
CA PRO A 5 32.06 -17.96 21.91
C PRO A 5 30.54 -18.16 22.16
N GLU A 6 30.14 -19.09 23.04
CA GLU A 6 28.73 -19.49 23.20
C GLU A 6 27.80 -18.37 23.71
N GLY A 7 28.31 -17.34 24.41
CA GLY A 7 27.47 -16.28 24.97
C GLY A 7 26.97 -15.25 23.96
N SER A 8 27.75 -14.95 22.92
CA SER A 8 27.43 -13.91 21.94
C SER A 8 26.54 -14.44 20.81
N GLU A 9 26.74 -15.69 20.39
CA GLU A 9 25.94 -16.32 19.34
C GLU A 9 24.50 -16.59 19.80
N VAL A 10 24.31 -17.05 21.04
CA VAL A 10 22.97 -17.29 21.61
C VAL A 10 22.18 -15.98 21.78
N SER A 11 22.85 -14.87 22.10
CA SER A 11 22.21 -13.55 22.18
C SER A 11 21.82 -13.01 20.80
N ALA A 12 22.63 -13.24 19.77
CA ALA A 12 22.32 -12.83 18.40
C ALA A 12 21.16 -13.63 17.81
N GLY A 13 21.06 -14.92 18.12
CA GLY A 13 19.91 -15.76 17.76
C GLY A 13 18.60 -15.27 18.36
N ALA A 14 18.60 -15.00 19.68
CA ALA A 14 17.44 -14.47 20.39
C ALA A 14 16.99 -13.09 19.87
N GLU A 15 17.93 -12.18 19.56
CA GLU A 15 17.60 -10.87 18.97
C GLU A 15 16.99 -11.01 17.57
N PHE A 16 17.49 -11.96 16.79
CA PHE A 16 16.95 -12.25 15.46
C PHE A 16 15.54 -12.80 15.52
N ALA A 17 15.29 -13.80 16.37
CA ALA A 17 13.96 -14.37 16.60
C ALA A 17 12.96 -13.28 17.00
N GLN A 18 13.32 -12.43 17.96
CA GLN A 18 12.48 -11.31 18.40
C GLN A 18 12.21 -10.29 17.28
N THR A 19 13.20 -10.02 16.42
CA THR A 19 13.03 -9.13 15.27
C THR A 19 12.02 -9.69 14.29
N VAL A 20 12.11 -11.00 13.97
CA VAL A 20 11.19 -11.68 13.05
C VAL A 20 9.77 -11.77 13.63
N ASP A 21 9.64 -11.99 14.94
CA ASP A 21 8.34 -11.94 15.65
C ASP A 21 7.68 -10.55 15.57
N ASN A 22 8.48 -9.50 15.76
CA ASN A 22 7.98 -8.13 15.63
C ASN A 22 7.58 -7.83 14.17
N GLU A 23 8.34 -8.33 13.18
CA GLU A 23 8.00 -8.15 11.75
C GLU A 23 6.64 -8.77 11.41
N ILE A 24 6.37 -10.01 11.86
CA ILE A 24 5.08 -10.65 11.55
C ILE A 24 3.92 -9.94 12.25
N ALA A 25 4.10 -9.46 13.48
CA ALA A 25 3.06 -8.71 14.19
C ALA A 25 2.74 -7.40 13.46
N ALA A 26 3.76 -6.63 13.07
CA ALA A 26 3.60 -5.40 12.31
C ALA A 26 2.98 -5.67 10.92
N ALA A 27 3.37 -6.76 10.24
CA ALA A 27 2.84 -7.11 8.93
C ALA A 27 1.35 -7.50 9.01
N ARG A 28 0.94 -8.25 10.03
CA ARG A 28 -0.48 -8.59 10.27
C ARG A 28 -1.31 -7.34 10.58
N ASN A 29 -0.77 -6.42 11.39
CA ASN A 29 -1.42 -5.14 11.63
C ASN A 29 -1.57 -4.34 10.33
N PHE A 30 -0.54 -4.31 9.49
CA PHE A 30 -0.61 -3.64 8.20
C PHE A 30 -1.68 -4.25 7.28
N VAL A 31 -1.82 -5.57 7.24
CA VAL A 31 -2.89 -6.26 6.51
C VAL A 31 -4.27 -5.83 7.03
N ALA A 32 -4.49 -5.83 8.35
CA ALA A 32 -5.76 -5.40 8.94
C ALA A 32 -6.12 -3.94 8.57
N LEU A 33 -5.12 -3.05 8.50
CA LEU A 33 -5.31 -1.67 8.04
C LEU A 33 -5.69 -1.59 6.57
N LEU A 34 -5.09 -2.44 5.71
CA LEU A 34 -5.45 -2.51 4.29
C LEU A 34 -6.86 -3.09 4.08
N GLU A 35 -7.28 -4.06 4.88
CA GLU A 35 -8.64 -4.59 4.86
C GLU A 35 -9.66 -3.53 5.29
N ARG A 36 -9.34 -2.76 6.34
CA ARG A 36 -10.18 -1.61 6.76
C ARG A 36 -10.27 -0.56 5.65
N GLU A 37 -9.16 -0.25 4.99
CA GLU A 37 -9.13 0.69 3.86
C GLU A 37 -10.05 0.21 2.73
N GLN A 38 -9.97 -1.07 2.38
CA GLN A 38 -10.83 -1.66 1.36
C GLN A 38 -12.31 -1.50 1.71
N GLN A 39 -12.70 -1.82 2.95
CA GLN A 39 -14.08 -1.69 3.41
C GLN A 39 -14.58 -0.24 3.32
N MET A 40 -13.74 0.72 3.72
CA MET A 40 -14.06 2.14 3.62
C MET A 40 -14.24 2.60 2.17
N LEU A 41 -13.34 2.20 1.27
CA LEU A 41 -13.42 2.51 -0.16
C LEU A 41 -14.66 1.91 -0.82
N VAL A 42 -15.04 0.69 -0.44
CA VAL A 42 -16.26 0.02 -0.93
C VAL A 42 -17.51 0.75 -0.44
N LYS A 43 -17.58 1.11 0.84
CA LYS A 43 -18.73 1.84 1.41
C LYS A 43 -18.79 3.31 1.00
N GLY A 44 -17.68 3.89 0.56
CA GLY A 44 -17.57 5.34 0.29
C GLY A 44 -17.44 6.18 1.57
N GLU A 45 -17.04 5.57 2.69
CA GLU A 45 -16.83 6.24 3.97
C GLU A 45 -15.43 6.87 3.97
N VAL A 46 -15.35 8.21 3.94
CA VAL A 46 -14.08 8.95 3.87
C VAL A 46 -13.69 9.67 5.16
N ASP A 47 -14.56 9.69 6.17
CA ASP A 47 -14.37 10.46 7.40
C ASP A 47 -13.09 10.06 8.16
N ASP A 48 -12.82 8.75 8.23
CA ASP A 48 -11.66 8.19 8.93
C ASP A 48 -10.41 8.02 8.03
N LEU A 49 -10.46 8.43 6.76
CA LEU A 49 -9.42 8.07 5.79
C LEU A 49 -8.07 8.68 6.15
N LEU A 50 -8.05 9.92 6.67
CA LEU A 50 -6.82 10.58 7.11
C LEU A 50 -6.17 9.87 8.31
N ASP A 51 -6.98 9.40 9.25
CA ASP A 51 -6.49 8.62 10.39
C ASP A 51 -5.93 7.27 9.95
N LEU A 52 -6.62 6.60 9.02
CA LEU A 52 -6.15 5.35 8.45
C LEU A 52 -4.81 5.50 7.73
N VAL A 53 -4.63 6.57 6.95
CA VAL A 53 -3.36 6.89 6.27
C VAL A 53 -2.25 7.13 7.29
N ARG A 54 -2.51 7.86 8.38
CA ARG A 54 -1.54 8.06 9.47
C ARG A 54 -1.10 6.72 10.08
N GLN A 55 -2.05 5.84 10.41
CA GLN A 55 -1.77 4.52 10.99
C GLN A 55 -0.95 3.65 10.02
N LYS A 56 -1.34 3.60 8.74
CA LYS A 56 -0.60 2.87 7.71
C LYS A 56 0.85 3.36 7.58
N ASN A 57 1.08 4.66 7.55
CA ASN A 57 2.42 5.24 7.47
C ASN A 57 3.28 4.88 8.69
N SER A 58 2.69 4.90 9.89
CA SER A 58 3.38 4.50 11.12
C SER A 58 3.83 3.04 11.07
N VAL A 59 2.91 2.13 10.70
CA VAL A 59 3.22 0.69 10.61
C VAL A 59 4.20 0.39 9.47
N ALA A 60 4.09 1.10 8.34
CA ALA A 60 5.05 0.96 7.24
C ALA A 60 6.47 1.40 7.64
N ALA A 61 6.60 2.48 8.40
CA ALA A 61 7.88 2.93 8.94
C ALA A 61 8.46 1.91 9.95
N GLU A 62 7.61 1.33 10.80
CA GLU A 62 8.01 0.27 11.72
C GLU A 62 8.52 -0.98 10.98
N LEU A 63 7.80 -1.45 9.97
CA LEU A 63 8.21 -2.56 9.12
C LEU A 63 9.57 -2.28 8.44
N ALA A 64 9.78 -1.06 7.93
CA ALA A 64 11.05 -0.68 7.32
C ALA A 64 12.21 -0.72 8.34
N ARG A 65 11.97 -0.26 9.57
CA ARG A 65 12.95 -0.31 10.67
C ARG A 65 13.31 -1.75 11.06
N LEU A 66 12.30 -2.60 11.23
CA LEU A 66 12.50 -4.01 11.59
C LEU A 66 13.22 -4.78 10.47
N ALA A 67 12.85 -4.54 9.22
CA ALA A 67 13.57 -5.10 8.08
C ALA A 67 15.04 -4.66 8.12
N ALA A 68 15.32 -3.37 8.33
CA ALA A 68 16.70 -2.88 8.45
C ALA A 68 17.47 -3.51 9.64
N GLN A 69 16.79 -3.82 10.76
CA GLN A 69 17.40 -4.56 11.87
C GLN A 69 17.75 -5.99 11.46
N ARG A 70 16.82 -6.73 10.84
CA ARG A 70 17.10 -8.08 10.31
C ARG A 70 18.30 -8.09 9.36
N LYS A 71 18.36 -7.10 8.46
CA LYS A 71 19.49 -6.93 7.51
C LYS A 71 20.83 -6.79 8.23
N ARG A 72 20.87 -5.99 9.29
CA ARG A 72 22.08 -5.76 10.10
C ARG A 72 22.49 -7.03 10.84
N LEU A 73 21.53 -7.78 11.41
CA LEU A 73 21.80 -9.03 12.10
C LEU A 73 22.36 -10.10 11.15
N LEU A 74 21.77 -10.26 9.96
CA LEU A 74 22.32 -11.17 8.93
C LEU A 74 23.74 -10.77 8.51
N ALA A 75 23.97 -9.47 8.28
CA ALA A 75 25.29 -8.96 7.92
C ALA A 75 26.33 -9.16 9.03
N ALA A 76 25.94 -9.04 10.30
CA ALA A 76 26.81 -9.30 11.44
C ALA A 76 27.22 -10.78 11.54
N SER A 77 26.37 -11.69 11.06
CA SER A 77 26.70 -13.12 10.90
C SER A 77 27.46 -13.45 9.61
N GLY A 78 27.84 -12.44 8.80
CA GLY A 78 28.53 -12.63 7.52
C GLY A 78 27.64 -13.19 6.41
N LEU A 79 26.32 -13.16 6.59
CA LEU A 79 25.34 -13.71 5.66
C LEU A 79 24.81 -12.64 4.70
N LEU A 80 24.39 -13.09 3.51
CA LEU A 80 23.73 -12.24 2.53
C LEU A 80 22.37 -11.76 3.05
N ASN A 81 21.95 -10.57 2.63
CA ASN A 81 20.61 -10.06 2.94
C ASN A 81 19.61 -10.44 1.83
N ASP A 82 19.41 -11.74 1.66
CA ASP A 82 18.46 -12.30 0.71
C ASP A 82 17.90 -13.62 1.23
N ARG A 83 17.12 -14.33 0.40
CA ARG A 83 16.59 -15.64 0.77
C ARG A 83 17.69 -16.66 1.06
N GLN A 84 18.84 -16.55 0.41
CA GLN A 84 19.95 -17.48 0.62
C GLN A 84 20.59 -17.26 1.98
N GLY A 85 20.79 -16.00 2.39
CA GLY A 85 21.28 -15.71 3.74
C GLY A 85 20.31 -16.09 4.85
N MET A 86 19.00 -15.95 4.64
CA MET A 86 18.00 -16.51 5.55
C MET A 86 18.09 -18.03 5.66
N ALA A 87 18.22 -18.74 4.53
CA ALA A 87 18.38 -20.19 4.52
C ALA A 87 19.68 -20.63 5.22
N ALA A 88 20.78 -19.91 5.00
CA ALA A 88 22.05 -20.14 5.66
C ALA A 88 21.96 -19.89 7.18
N TRP A 89 21.20 -18.87 7.60
CA TRP A 89 20.96 -18.60 9.01
C TRP A 89 20.19 -19.75 9.68
N PHE A 90 19.14 -20.27 9.03
CA PHE A 90 18.39 -21.44 9.52
C PHE A 90 19.24 -22.70 9.57
N ALA A 91 20.16 -22.90 8.62
CA ALA A 91 21.08 -24.03 8.63
C ALA A 91 22.07 -23.95 9.82
N ALA A 92 22.50 -22.75 10.19
CA ALA A 92 23.36 -22.52 11.35
C ALA A 92 22.61 -22.61 12.69
N HIS A 93 21.30 -22.34 12.71
CA HIS A 93 20.45 -22.31 13.92
C HIS A 93 19.33 -23.36 13.84
N ALA A 94 19.68 -24.62 13.53
CA ALA A 94 18.72 -25.70 13.27
C ALA A 94 17.80 -26.05 14.46
N VAL A 95 18.11 -25.58 15.67
CA VAL A 95 17.27 -25.75 16.87
C VAL A 95 16.07 -24.77 16.88
N GLU A 96 16.15 -23.67 16.13
CA GLU A 96 15.14 -22.59 16.11
C GLU A 96 14.04 -22.81 15.05
N THR A 97 13.38 -23.98 15.09
CA THR A 97 12.30 -24.35 14.15
C THR A 97 11.13 -23.35 14.14
N SER A 98 10.87 -22.66 15.25
CA SER A 98 9.83 -21.64 15.36
C SER A 98 10.07 -20.47 14.41
N VAL A 99 11.32 -19.98 14.31
CA VAL A 99 11.67 -18.82 13.49
C VAL A 99 11.47 -19.11 12.01
N HIS A 100 11.72 -20.35 11.57
CA HIS A 100 11.42 -20.77 10.20
C HIS A 100 9.91 -20.70 9.90
N SER A 101 9.06 -21.16 10.83
CA SER A 101 7.61 -21.06 10.68
C SER A 101 7.13 -19.61 10.62
N ILE A 102 7.64 -18.75 11.50
CA ILE A 102 7.31 -17.33 11.54
C ILE A 102 7.75 -16.63 10.26
N TRP A 103 8.95 -16.94 9.75
CA TRP A 103 9.44 -16.39 8.49
C TRP A 103 8.56 -16.77 7.29
N SER A 104 8.16 -18.04 7.20
CA SER A 104 7.23 -18.49 6.17
C SER A 104 5.89 -17.75 6.25
N ALA A 105 5.36 -17.61 7.47
CA ALA A 105 4.13 -16.87 7.70
C ALA A 105 4.26 -15.37 7.36
N LEU A 106 5.41 -14.75 7.64
CA LEU A 106 5.71 -13.36 7.25
C LEU A 106 5.69 -13.19 5.73
N LEU A 107 6.27 -14.13 4.97
CA LEU A 107 6.22 -14.11 3.50
C LEU A 107 4.79 -14.22 2.97
N ALA A 108 3.97 -15.08 3.57
CA ALA A 108 2.56 -15.21 3.21
C ALA A 108 1.77 -13.92 3.49
N VAL A 109 1.94 -13.32 4.67
CA VAL A 109 1.29 -12.05 5.06
C VAL A 109 1.76 -10.90 4.15
N ALA A 110 3.04 -10.83 3.79
CA ALA A 110 3.55 -9.85 2.85
C ALA A 110 2.94 -10.01 1.45
N GLY A 111 2.72 -11.25 1.01
CA GLY A 111 1.98 -11.55 -0.23
C GLY A 111 0.54 -11.03 -0.18
N GLN A 112 -0.17 -11.28 0.91
CA GLN A 112 -1.53 -10.78 1.13
C GLN A 112 -1.58 -9.24 1.14
N ALA A 113 -0.65 -8.59 1.85
CA ALA A 113 -0.56 -7.14 1.90
C ALA A 113 -0.34 -6.52 0.51
N ARG A 114 0.51 -7.14 -0.33
CA ARG A 114 0.74 -6.69 -1.70
C ARG A 114 -0.53 -6.76 -2.54
N GLU A 115 -1.29 -7.83 -2.42
CA GLU A 115 -2.53 -8.01 -3.18
C GLU A 115 -3.62 -7.04 -2.71
N LEU A 116 -3.81 -6.89 -1.40
CA LEU A 116 -4.74 -5.89 -0.85
C LEU A 116 -4.37 -4.47 -1.29
N ASN A 117 -3.08 -4.13 -1.29
CA ASN A 117 -2.63 -2.83 -1.73
C ASN A 117 -2.92 -2.58 -3.23
N ARG A 118 -2.76 -3.60 -4.08
CA ARG A 118 -3.12 -3.54 -5.50
C ARG A 118 -4.61 -3.27 -5.68
N VAL A 119 -5.46 -4.06 -5.01
CA VAL A 119 -6.93 -3.93 -5.09
C VAL A 119 -7.39 -2.57 -4.57
N ASN A 120 -6.85 -2.11 -3.44
CA ASN A 120 -7.19 -0.79 -2.89
C ASN A 120 -6.77 0.34 -3.84
N GLY A 121 -5.61 0.21 -4.50
CA GLY A 121 -5.17 1.14 -5.53
C GLY A 121 -6.13 1.22 -6.72
N GLU A 122 -6.64 0.08 -7.19
CA GLU A 122 -7.63 0.01 -8.27
C GLU A 122 -8.95 0.67 -7.88
N LEU A 123 -9.46 0.41 -6.68
CA LEU A 123 -10.68 1.04 -6.15
C LEU A 123 -10.54 2.57 -6.05
N ILE A 124 -9.38 3.06 -5.61
CA ILE A 124 -9.10 4.50 -5.56
C ILE A 124 -9.16 5.12 -6.97
N GLN A 125 -8.54 4.47 -7.97
CA GLN A 125 -8.55 4.96 -9.35
C GLN A 125 -9.96 5.00 -9.93
N GLU A 126 -10.76 3.95 -9.73
CA GLU A 126 -12.15 3.89 -10.19
C GLU A 126 -13.00 5.01 -9.58
N ARG A 127 -12.90 5.22 -8.26
CA ARG A 127 -13.60 6.31 -7.56
C ARG A 127 -13.18 7.69 -8.08
N MET A 128 -11.89 7.90 -8.35
CA MET A 128 -11.40 9.16 -8.93
C MET A 128 -11.98 9.43 -10.32
N GLN A 129 -12.04 8.41 -11.17
CA GLN A 129 -12.64 8.53 -12.51
C GLN A 129 -14.13 8.84 -12.45
N ASN A 130 -14.88 8.13 -11.60
CA ASN A 130 -16.31 8.37 -11.41
C ASN A 130 -16.60 9.77 -10.87
N ASN A 131 -15.80 10.26 -9.90
CA ASN A 131 -15.93 11.62 -9.39
C ASN A 131 -15.61 12.68 -10.45
N ALA A 132 -14.58 12.48 -11.28
CA ALA A 132 -14.24 13.39 -12.37
C ALA A 132 -15.36 13.47 -13.40
N GLN A 133 -15.93 12.32 -13.81
CA GLN A 133 -17.07 12.26 -14.73
C GLN A 133 -18.32 12.93 -14.13
N ALA A 134 -18.63 12.69 -12.85
CA ALA A 134 -19.74 13.33 -12.17
C ALA A 134 -19.57 14.86 -12.11
N LEU A 135 -18.36 15.35 -11.82
CA LEU A 135 -18.04 16.78 -11.86
C LEU A 135 -18.16 17.34 -13.27
N GLU A 136 -17.71 16.62 -14.30
CA GLU A 136 -17.88 17.02 -15.70
C GLU A 136 -19.35 17.13 -16.09
N VAL A 137 -20.21 16.20 -15.66
CA VAL A 137 -21.66 16.29 -15.88
C VAL A 137 -22.24 17.52 -15.16
N LEU A 138 -21.90 17.73 -13.88
CA LEU A 138 -22.41 18.85 -13.10
C LEU A 138 -21.93 20.22 -13.63
N LEU A 139 -20.67 20.32 -14.09
CA LEU A 139 -20.05 21.56 -14.56
C LEU A 139 -20.30 21.82 -16.04
N GLY A 140 -20.31 20.77 -16.87
CA GLY A 140 -20.49 20.82 -18.32
C GLY A 140 -21.93 21.07 -18.76
N SER A 141 -22.91 20.77 -17.91
CA SER A 141 -24.32 21.11 -18.15
C SER A 141 -24.59 22.63 -18.21
N ASN A 142 -23.70 23.46 -17.66
CA ASN A 142 -23.83 24.92 -17.72
C ASN A 142 -23.38 25.55 -19.06
N ALA A 143 -22.70 24.80 -19.93
CA ALA A 143 -22.31 25.30 -21.26
C ALA A 143 -23.46 25.18 -22.27
N ALA A 144 -24.38 24.21 -22.07
CA ALA A 144 -25.55 24.01 -22.92
C ALA A 144 -26.77 24.83 -22.50
N SER A 145 -26.83 25.30 -21.25
CA SER A 145 -27.91 26.16 -20.74
C SER A 145 -27.87 27.60 -21.29
N ASN A 146 -26.83 27.97 -22.05
CA ASN A 146 -26.74 29.28 -22.72
C ASN A 146 -27.33 29.27 -24.16
N LEU A 147 -27.95 28.17 -24.60
CA LEU A 147 -28.67 28.09 -25.87
C LEU A 147 -30.16 28.43 -25.78
N TYR A 148 -30.68 28.69 -24.57
CA TYR A 148 -32.08 29.03 -24.37
C TYR A 148 -32.16 30.33 -23.58
N GLY A 149 -32.37 31.45 -24.28
CA GLY A 149 -32.80 32.68 -23.64
C GLY A 149 -34.19 32.49 -23.01
N PRO A 150 -34.58 33.30 -22.01
CA PRO A 150 -35.91 33.24 -21.39
C PRO A 150 -37.09 33.39 -22.36
N ASP A 151 -36.85 33.82 -23.61
CA ASP A 151 -37.84 33.89 -24.71
C ASP A 151 -37.82 32.67 -25.67
N GLY A 152 -37.04 31.63 -25.38
CA GLY A 152 -37.07 30.34 -26.10
C GLY A 152 -36.66 30.34 -27.58
N GLN A 153 -36.07 31.42 -28.07
CA GLN A 153 -35.63 31.53 -29.46
C GLN A 153 -34.22 30.96 -29.65
N SER A 154 -34.13 29.78 -30.27
CA SER A 154 -32.89 29.30 -30.88
C SER A 154 -32.59 30.14 -32.12
N ALA A 155 -31.63 31.05 -32.04
CA ALA A 155 -31.19 31.78 -33.24
C ALA A 155 -30.57 30.76 -34.23
N PRO A 156 -31.15 30.55 -35.43
CA PRO A 156 -30.49 29.74 -36.44
C PRO A 156 -29.17 30.45 -36.84
N PRO A 157 -28.10 29.70 -37.16
CA PRO A 157 -26.90 30.30 -37.73
C PRO A 157 -27.32 31.03 -39.01
N SER A 158 -27.28 32.36 -38.95
CA SER A 158 -27.71 33.24 -40.03
C SER A 158 -26.96 32.88 -41.31
N GLY A 159 -27.69 32.27 -42.24
CA GLY A 159 -27.19 31.92 -43.56
C GLY A 159 -26.79 33.19 -44.28
N ARG A 160 -25.49 33.34 -44.52
CA ARG A 160 -24.90 34.40 -45.36
C ARG A 160 -25.40 34.25 -46.80
N ARG A 161 -26.58 34.80 -47.11
CA ARG A 161 -26.99 35.08 -48.48
C ARG A 161 -26.29 36.36 -48.90
N ILE A 162 -25.19 36.19 -49.62
CA ILE A 162 -24.60 37.27 -50.41
C ILE A 162 -25.50 37.40 -51.63
N SER A 163 -26.48 38.30 -51.53
CA SER A 163 -27.14 38.90 -52.68
C SER A 163 -26.11 39.76 -53.39
N ASP A 164 -25.86 39.49 -54.67
CA ASP A 164 -25.30 40.51 -55.54
C ASP A 164 -26.11 40.56 -56.84
N SER A 165 -26.31 41.79 -57.28
CA SER A 165 -27.28 42.25 -58.25
C SER A 165 -26.57 43.25 -59.15
N ALA A 166 -26.39 42.90 -60.44
CA ALA A 166 -26.23 43.79 -61.59
C ALA A 166 -26.25 42.96 -62.88
#